data_AF-A0A8S3JXM6-F1
#
_entry.id   AF-A0A8S3JXM6-F1
#
_cell.length_a   1.000
_cell.length_b   1.000
_cell.length_c   1.000
_cell.angle_alpha   90.00
_cell.angle_beta   90.00
_cell.angle_gamma   90.00
#
_symmetry.space_group_name_H-M   'P 1'
#
loop_
_entity.id
_entity.type
_entity.pdbx_description
1 polymer ?
#
loop_
_entity_poly.entity_id
_entity_poly.type
_entity_poly.pdbx_seq_one_letter_code
_entity_poly.pdbx_strand_id
1 'polypeptide(L)'
;MRQENSIWLGNHRYEVDWLLGWVVTQRLGLAGGSKIVGKQSLRLLPIIGWCWYFTEAIFLRRVWSSDKAVLERDLKRLVDDYPKDYNFT
;
A
#
# COMPACT_ATOMS: atom_id res chain seq x y z
N MET A 1 -12.87 11.39 -13.22
CA MET A 1 -12.71 10.08 -12.52
C MET A 1 -13.00 10.30 -11.04
N ARG A 2 -13.64 9.35 -10.35
CA ARG A 2 -14.07 9.54 -8.95
C ARG A 2 -12.87 9.85 -8.04
N GLN A 3 -12.97 10.92 -7.26
CA GLN A 3 -11.95 11.44 -6.33
C GLN A 3 -12.00 10.74 -4.96
N GLU A 4 -12.38 9.47 -4.92
CA GLU A 4 -12.66 8.77 -3.66
C GLU A 4 -11.58 7.73 -3.37
N ASN A 5 -10.95 7.84 -2.20
CA ASN A 5 -10.01 6.85 -1.69
C ASN A 5 -10.80 5.63 -1.14
N SER A 6 -10.25 4.44 -1.32
CA SER A 6 -10.86 3.20 -0.81
C SER A 6 -9.83 2.34 -0.11
N ILE A 7 -10.28 1.57 0.89
CA ILE A 7 -9.48 0.57 1.59
C ILE A 7 -10.01 -0.80 1.22
N TRP A 8 -9.13 -1.66 0.70
CA TRP A 8 -9.45 -3.04 0.42
C TRP A 8 -8.96 -3.94 1.56
N LEU A 9 -9.91 -4.60 2.22
CA LEU A 9 -9.64 -5.62 3.23
C LEU A 9 -9.99 -6.98 2.63
N GLY A 10 -8.96 -7.78 2.40
CA GLY A 10 -9.09 -9.13 1.86
C GLY A 10 -8.41 -10.14 2.78
N ASN A 11 -8.91 -11.37 2.78
CA ASN A 11 -8.18 -12.49 3.36
C ASN A 11 -6.90 -12.73 2.53
N HIS A 12 -5.76 -12.90 3.20
CA HIS A 12 -4.49 -13.23 2.55
C HIS A 12 -4.21 -14.72 2.71
N ARG A 13 -4.32 -15.48 1.61
CA ARG A 13 -4.18 -16.94 1.61
C ARG A 13 -2.89 -17.39 0.94
N TYR A 14 -2.45 -16.70 -0.11
CA TYR A 14 -1.27 -17.06 -0.87
C TYR A 14 -0.30 -15.88 -0.95
N GLU A 15 0.99 -16.19 -0.99
CA GLU A 15 2.05 -15.16 -1.09
C GLU A 15 1.94 -14.29 -2.34
N VAL A 16 1.21 -14.75 -3.38
CA VAL A 16 1.02 -14.04 -4.64
C VAL A 16 -0.22 -13.13 -4.68
N ASP A 17 -1.03 -13.08 -3.62
CA ASP A 17 -2.27 -12.30 -3.61
C ASP A 17 -2.02 -10.80 -3.88
N TRP A 18 -0.87 -10.27 -3.46
CA TRP A 18 -0.49 -8.88 -3.74
C TRP A 18 -0.27 -8.60 -5.24
N LEU A 19 0.19 -9.61 -5.98
CA LEU A 19 0.42 -9.51 -7.42
C LEU A 19 -0.92 -9.42 -8.16
N LEU A 20 -1.93 -10.17 -7.70
CA LEU A 20 -3.30 -10.04 -8.19
C LEU A 20 -3.86 -8.64 -7.92
N GLY A 21 -3.68 -8.11 -6.71
CA GLY A 21 -4.06 -6.74 -6.36
C GLY A 21 -3.43 -5.71 -7.31
N TRP A 22 -2.15 -5.86 -7.62
CA TRP A 22 -1.45 -4.98 -8.55
C TRP A 22 -1.99 -5.08 -9.99
N VAL A 23 -2.25 -6.29 -10.50
CA VAL A 23 -2.86 -6.47 -11.82
C VAL A 23 -4.23 -5.79 -11.89
N VAL A 24 -5.04 -5.91 -10.84
CA VAL A 24 -6.35 -5.25 -10.76
C VAL A 24 -6.21 -3.74 -10.79
N THR A 25 -5.35 -3.15 -9.95
CA THR A 25 -5.18 -1.69 -9.92
C THR A 25 -4.57 -1.16 -11.22
N GLN A 26 -3.66 -1.91 -11.85
CA GLN A 26 -3.13 -1.59 -13.18
C GLN A 26 -4.21 -1.56 -14.25
N ARG A 27 -5.11 -2.57 -14.28
CA ARG A 27 -6.22 -2.65 -15.25
C ARG A 27 -7.23 -1.51 -15.09
N LEU A 28 -7.33 -0.96 -13.88
CA LEU A 28 -8.21 0.17 -13.56
C LEU A 28 -7.53 1.54 -13.73
N GLY A 29 -6.24 1.60 -14.10
CA GLY A 29 -5.48 2.86 -14.17
C GLY A 29 -5.16 3.46 -12.80
N LEU A 30 -5.23 2.66 -11.73
CA LEU A 30 -5.06 3.09 -10.33
C LEU A 30 -3.72 2.66 -9.72
N ALA A 31 -2.83 2.00 -10.48
CA ALA A 31 -1.60 1.43 -9.94
C ALA A 31 -0.71 2.46 -9.23
N GLY A 32 -0.58 3.67 -9.77
CA GLY A 32 0.23 4.73 -9.16
C GLY A 32 -0.28 5.20 -7.78
N GLY A 33 -1.60 5.16 -7.58
CA GLY A 33 -2.26 5.51 -6.32
C GLY A 33 -2.40 4.35 -5.33
N SER A 34 -2.14 3.12 -5.76
CA SER A 34 -2.35 1.94 -4.93
C SER A 34 -1.21 1.74 -3.93
N LYS A 35 -1.55 1.59 -2.65
CA LYS A 35 -0.61 1.38 -1.54
C LYS A 35 -0.90 0.04 -0.88
N ILE A 36 0.17 -0.63 -0.44
CA ILE A 36 0.08 -1.94 0.24
C ILE A 36 0.48 -1.80 1.71
N VAL A 37 -0.17 -2.58 2.57
CA VAL A 37 0.24 -2.78 3.97
C VAL A 37 0.89 -4.17 4.08
N GLY A 38 2.17 -4.21 4.41
CA GLY A 38 3.00 -5.42 4.39
C GLY A 38 3.79 -5.65 5.67
N LYS A 39 4.44 -6.83 5.77
CA LYS A 39 5.32 -7.18 6.89
C LYS A 39 6.63 -6.38 6.81
N GLN A 40 7.12 -5.86 7.94
CA GLN A 40 8.33 -5.04 7.99
C GLN A 40 9.58 -5.73 7.42
N SER A 41 9.70 -7.05 7.59
CA SER A 41 10.81 -7.81 7.03
C SER A 41 10.86 -7.74 5.49
N LEU A 42 9.74 -7.52 4.81
CA LEU A 42 9.70 -7.41 3.35
C LEU A 42 10.45 -6.18 2.84
N ARG A 43 10.60 -5.14 3.66
CA ARG A 43 11.40 -3.95 3.32
C ARG A 43 12.88 -4.29 3.04
N LEU A 44 13.37 -5.38 3.63
CA LEU A 44 14.75 -5.84 3.47
C LEU A 44 14.99 -6.64 2.19
N LEU A 45 13.92 -7.04 1.48
CA LEU A 45 14.06 -7.76 0.22
C LEU A 45 14.61 -6.82 -0.85
N PRO A 46 15.67 -7.22 -1.57
CA PRO A 46 16.20 -6.41 -2.65
C PRO A 46 15.14 -6.29 -3.75
N ILE A 47 15.20 -5.17 -4.48
CA ILE A 47 14.29 -4.83 -5.58
C ILE A 47 12.85 -4.65 -5.09
N ILE A 48 12.12 -5.73 -4.80
CA ILE A 48 10.68 -5.66 -4.46
C ILE A 48 10.45 -4.89 -3.15
N GLY A 49 11.23 -5.18 -2.11
CA GLY A 49 11.11 -4.47 -0.83
C GLY A 49 11.43 -2.98 -0.95
N TRP A 50 12.42 -2.65 -1.80
CA TRP A 50 12.79 -1.27 -2.11
C TRP A 50 11.72 -0.57 -2.93
N CYS A 51 11.17 -1.23 -3.95
CA CYS A 51 10.05 -0.72 -4.74
C CYS A 51 8.90 -0.34 -3.80
N TRP A 52 8.47 -1.24 -2.92
CA TRP A 52 7.41 -0.94 -1.95
C TRP A 52 7.76 0.20 -1.00
N TYR A 53 9.02 0.29 -0.58
CA TYR A 53 9.49 1.42 0.24
C TYR A 53 9.36 2.76 -0.49
N PHE A 54 9.82 2.82 -1.75
CA PHE A 54 9.78 4.04 -2.56
C PHE A 54 8.36 4.39 -3.03
N THR A 55 7.46 3.41 -3.14
CA THR A 55 6.04 3.65 -3.42
C THR A 55 5.21 3.89 -2.16
N GLU A 56 5.84 4.14 -1.01
CA GLU A 56 5.18 4.50 0.25
C GLU A 56 4.24 3.41 0.81
N ALA A 57 4.62 2.14 0.68
CA ALA A 57 3.94 1.06 1.39
C ALA A 57 4.07 1.20 2.91
N ILE A 58 3.05 0.75 3.63
CA ILE A 58 3.04 0.72 5.10
C ILE A 58 3.63 -0.61 5.57
N PHE A 59 4.61 -0.56 6.45
CA PHE A 59 5.32 -1.74 6.95
C PHE A 59 5.05 -1.97 8.44
N LEU A 60 4.52 -3.15 8.79
CA LEU A 60 4.11 -3.51 10.15
C LEU A 60 4.94 -4.66 10.73
N ARG A 61 5.20 -4.64 12.05
CA ARG A 61 5.95 -5.68 12.77
C ARG A 61 5.18 -6.96 13.02
N ARG A 62 3.85 -6.95 12.83
CA ARG A 62 2.88 -7.97 13.26
C ARG A 62 2.72 -8.00 14.79
N VAL A 63 2.85 -6.85 15.43
CA VAL A 63 2.65 -6.65 16.87
C VAL A 63 1.72 -5.45 17.09
N TRP A 64 0.45 -5.74 17.36
CA TRP A 64 -0.64 -4.76 17.38
C TRP A 64 -0.37 -3.55 18.28
N SER A 65 0.18 -3.77 19.48
CA SER A 65 0.47 -2.70 20.45
C SER A 65 1.36 -1.60 19.88
N SER A 66 2.28 -1.95 18.98
CA SER A 66 3.16 -0.99 18.31
C SER A 66 2.65 -0.58 16.93
N ASP A 67 2.00 -1.51 16.22
CA ASP A 67 1.60 -1.33 14.83
C ASP A 67 0.37 -0.43 14.69
N LYS A 68 -0.48 -0.33 15.73
CA LYS A 68 -1.63 0.58 15.72
C LYS A 68 -1.18 2.03 15.47
N ALA A 69 -0.20 2.52 16.23
CA ALA A 69 0.30 3.88 16.09
C ALA A 69 1.00 4.11 14.75
N VAL A 70 1.69 3.09 14.22
CA VAL A 70 2.33 3.15 12.89
C VAL A 70 1.27 3.25 11.80
N LEU A 71 0.25 2.40 11.85
CA LEU A 71 -0.83 2.37 10.86
C LEU A 71 -1.63 3.67 10.87
N GLU A 72 -1.99 4.20 12.05
CA GLU A 72 -2.70 5.49 12.17
C GLU A 72 -1.87 6.64 11.59
N ARG A 73 -0.59 6.73 11.95
CA ARG A 73 0.31 7.77 11.44
C ARG A 73 0.46 7.69 9.92
N ASP A 74 0.74 6.50 9.39
CA ASP A 74 1.06 6.33 7.97
C ASP A 74 -0.19 6.44 7.09
N LEU A 75 -1.35 5.94 7.55
CA LEU A 75 -2.63 6.18 6.85
C LEU A 75 -3.00 7.65 6.84
N LYS A 76 -2.84 8.35 7.97
CA LYS A 76 -3.11 9.79 8.04
C LYS A 76 -2.22 10.57 7.06
N ARG A 77 -0.93 10.24 6.99
CA ARG A 77 0.00 10.80 5.99
C ARG A 77 -0.50 10.58 4.57
N LEU A 78 -0.95 9.37 4.23
CA LEU A 78 -1.49 9.07 2.90
C LEU A 78 -2.80 9.81 2.58
N VAL A 79 -3.62 10.12 3.58
CA VAL A 79 -4.86 10.88 3.35
C VAL A 79 -4.59 12.38 3.22
N ASP A 80 -3.67 12.90 4.02
CA ASP A 80 -3.41 14.34 4.11
C ASP A 80 -2.46 14.82 2.99
N ASP A 81 -1.40 14.06 2.70
CA ASP A 81 -0.31 14.50 1.82
C ASP A 81 -0.42 13.98 0.37
N TYR A 82 -1.24 12.95 0.12
CA TYR A 82 -1.24 12.31 -1.19
C TYR A 82 -1.88 13.21 -2.25
N PRO A 83 -1.21 13.41 -3.41
CA PRO A 83 -1.69 14.34 -4.42
C PRO A 83 -3.05 13.92 -4.97
N LYS A 84 -4.01 14.84 -4.90
CA LYS A 84 -5.41 14.63 -5.33
C LYS A 84 -5.58 14.65 -6.85
N ASP A 85 -4.61 15.23 -7.56
CA ASP A 85 -4.61 15.41 -9.03
C ASP A 85 -3.50 14.60 -9.72
N TYR A 86 -3.18 13.43 -9.17
CA TYR A 86 -2.10 12.58 -9.69
C TYR A 86 -2.56 11.73 -10.89
N ASN A 87 -2.61 12.37 -12.07
CA ASN A 87 -2.97 11.72 -13.33
C ASN A 87 -1.72 11.28 -14.09
N PHE A 88 -1.42 9.98 -14.08
CA PHE A 88 -0.40 9.37 -14.95
C PHE A 88 -0.98 8.78 -16.24
N THR A 89 -1.98 9.47 -16.80
CA THR A 89 -2.61 9.14 -18.09
C THR A 89 -2.84 10.41 -18.86
#